data_AF-A0A928UN49-F1
#
_entry.id   AF-A0A928UN49-F1
#
_cell.length_a   1.000
_cell.length_b   1.000
_cell.length_c   1.000
_cell.angle_alpha   90.00
_cell.angle_beta   90.00
_cell.angle_gamma   90.00
#
_symmetry.space_group_name_H-M   'P 1'
#
loop_
_entity.id
_entity.type
_entity.pdbx_description
1 polymer ?
#
loop_
_entity_poly.entity_id
_entity_poly.type
_entity_poly.pdbx_seq_one_letter_code
_entity_poly.pdbx_strand_id
1 'polypeptide(L)'
;RKDIEAGDVVLGLASDGIHANGFSLVRRLVEGIAWDAPDPTGKYPTLADALLVPTRIYVKPLLQVLQQTQAIKGFVHITGGGFQENLPRILSKNLGYNINLDAWETPDIFKWLQGKGDIERDEMLRTFNCGIGMVAIVAATHADDVAALLTTQGERVFTIGHITDTPSSSSPPSQVVQFEGDF
;
A
#
# COMPACT_ATOMS: atom_id res chain seq x y z
N ARG A 1 2.74 17.11 -9.83
CA ARG A 1 3.16 16.98 -11.24
C ARG A 1 1.86 16.99 -12.05
N LYS A 2 1.76 17.74 -13.17
CA LYS A 2 0.47 17.99 -13.86
C LYS A 2 0.05 16.88 -14.83
N ASP A 3 0.79 15.79 -14.85
CA ASP A 3 0.71 14.69 -15.82
C ASP A 3 -0.10 13.48 -15.35
N ILE A 4 -0.44 13.39 -14.04
CA ILE A 4 -1.38 12.37 -13.55
C ILE A 4 -2.78 12.72 -14.05
N GLU A 5 -3.46 11.75 -14.63
CA GLU A 5 -4.78 11.88 -15.22
C GLU A 5 -5.65 10.64 -14.97
N ALA A 6 -6.95 10.77 -15.17
CA ALA A 6 -7.87 9.63 -15.07
C ALA A 6 -7.49 8.54 -16.08
N GLY A 7 -7.56 7.28 -15.65
CA GLY A 7 -7.14 6.12 -16.41
C GLY A 7 -5.69 5.69 -16.18
N ASP A 8 -4.85 6.52 -15.55
CA ASP A 8 -3.51 6.07 -15.14
C ASP A 8 -3.60 4.87 -14.20
N VAL A 9 -2.67 3.93 -14.35
CA VAL A 9 -2.64 2.68 -13.59
C VAL A 9 -1.90 2.87 -12.28
N VAL A 10 -2.41 2.26 -11.23
CA VAL A 10 -1.80 2.21 -9.89
C VAL A 10 -1.15 0.85 -9.71
N LEU A 11 0.19 0.83 -9.65
CA LEU A 11 0.98 -0.35 -9.31
C LEU A 11 1.34 -0.32 -7.83
N GLY A 12 1.05 -1.40 -7.09
CA GLY A 12 1.47 -1.60 -5.72
C GLY A 12 2.75 -2.42 -5.65
N LEU A 13 3.72 -1.97 -4.85
CA LEU A 13 4.93 -2.71 -4.52
C LEU A 13 4.81 -3.24 -3.10
N ALA A 14 5.05 -4.53 -2.96
CA ALA A 14 4.84 -5.21 -1.70
C ALA A 14 5.71 -4.65 -0.56
N SER A 15 5.17 -4.58 0.65
CA SER A 15 5.93 -4.42 1.89
C SER A 15 6.47 -5.77 2.36
N ASP A 16 7.46 -5.72 3.26
CA ASP A 16 7.96 -6.93 3.93
C ASP A 16 7.20 -7.21 5.25
N GLY A 17 6.38 -6.24 5.72
CA GLY A 17 5.58 -6.34 6.93
C GLY A 17 4.94 -5.00 7.30
N ILE A 18 4.78 -4.76 8.60
CA ILE A 18 4.13 -3.56 9.16
C ILE A 18 4.93 -2.27 8.88
N HIS A 19 6.22 -2.41 8.51
CA HIS A 19 7.19 -1.32 8.37
C HIS A 19 7.40 -0.60 9.72
N ALA A 20 7.19 0.71 9.78
CA ALA A 20 7.47 1.54 10.95
C ALA A 20 6.23 2.32 11.44
N ASN A 21 5.02 1.96 11.01
CA ASN A 21 3.78 2.66 11.33
C ASN A 21 2.79 1.73 12.06
N GLY A 22 1.81 2.31 12.77
CA GLY A 22 0.78 1.53 13.49
C GLY A 22 1.23 0.86 14.79
N PHE A 23 2.49 1.01 15.22
CA PHE A 23 3.02 0.34 16.42
C PHE A 23 2.34 0.73 17.73
N SER A 24 1.72 1.91 17.83
CA SER A 24 0.90 2.25 19.00
C SER A 24 -0.31 1.33 19.14
N LEU A 25 -0.97 0.99 18.03
CA LEU A 25 -2.08 0.03 18.01
C LEU A 25 -1.55 -1.39 18.27
N VAL A 26 -0.48 -1.79 17.59
CA VAL A 26 0.16 -3.11 17.80
C VAL A 26 0.47 -3.33 19.28
N ARG A 27 1.14 -2.39 19.94
CA ARG A 27 1.48 -2.51 21.38
C ARG A 27 0.25 -2.69 22.26
N ARG A 28 -0.85 -1.99 21.96
CA ARG A 28 -2.11 -2.14 22.69
C ARG A 28 -2.75 -3.51 22.46
N LEU A 29 -2.75 -4.00 21.23
CA LEU A 29 -3.33 -5.30 20.90
C LEU A 29 -2.57 -6.44 21.58
N VAL A 30 -1.24 -6.40 21.55
CA VAL A 30 -0.39 -7.48 22.08
C VAL A 30 -0.10 -7.34 23.58
N GLU A 31 -0.78 -6.41 24.27
CA GLU A 31 -0.66 -6.25 25.72
C GLU A 31 -0.96 -7.58 26.43
N GLY A 32 -0.07 -7.97 27.34
CA GLY A 32 -0.14 -9.24 28.06
C GLY A 32 0.40 -10.46 27.30
N ILE A 33 0.85 -10.31 26.05
CA ILE A 33 1.56 -11.37 25.31
C ILE A 33 3.06 -11.19 25.52
N ALA A 34 3.76 -12.29 25.82
CA ALA A 34 5.21 -12.29 25.90
C ALA A 34 5.84 -12.10 24.51
N TRP A 35 6.90 -11.29 24.41
CA TRP A 35 7.54 -10.98 23.13
C TRP A 35 8.16 -12.21 22.43
N ASP A 36 8.56 -13.20 23.22
CA ASP A 36 9.08 -14.50 22.78
C ASP A 36 7.99 -15.57 22.56
N ALA A 37 6.70 -15.20 22.68
CA ALA A 37 5.61 -16.07 22.29
C ALA A 37 5.72 -16.44 20.79
N PRO A 38 5.22 -17.62 20.39
CA PRO A 38 5.25 -18.04 18.99
C PRO A 38 4.60 -17.02 18.04
N ASP A 39 5.17 -16.84 16.85
CA ASP A 39 4.56 -16.03 15.80
C ASP A 39 3.18 -16.60 15.44
N PRO A 40 2.09 -15.81 15.53
CA PRO A 40 0.75 -16.26 15.17
C PRO A 40 0.59 -16.64 13.69
N THR A 41 1.48 -16.15 12.81
CA THR A 41 1.48 -16.49 11.38
C THR A 41 2.32 -17.73 11.05
N GLY A 42 3.13 -18.21 12.00
CA GLY A 42 4.05 -19.33 11.82
C GLY A 42 5.21 -19.07 10.85
N LYS A 43 5.39 -17.83 10.39
CA LYS A 43 6.44 -17.46 9.42
C LYS A 43 7.78 -17.17 10.10
N TYR A 44 7.75 -16.72 11.35
CA TYR A 44 8.91 -16.38 12.16
C TYR A 44 8.92 -17.18 13.48
N PRO A 45 10.07 -17.25 14.20
CA PRO A 45 10.13 -17.96 15.47
C PRO A 45 9.24 -17.34 16.56
N THR A 46 9.23 -16.01 16.67
CA THR A 46 8.51 -15.29 17.72
C THR A 46 7.64 -14.17 17.18
N LEU A 47 6.68 -13.72 17.99
CA LEU A 47 5.88 -12.51 17.73
C LEU A 47 6.78 -11.28 17.54
N ALA A 48 7.83 -11.14 18.34
CA ALA A 48 8.78 -10.03 18.19
C ALA A 48 9.47 -10.06 16.81
N ASP A 49 9.91 -11.23 16.35
CA ASP A 49 10.54 -11.38 15.03
C ASP A 49 9.59 -10.99 13.90
N ALA A 50 8.32 -11.41 13.99
CA ALA A 50 7.30 -11.09 13.00
C ALA A 50 6.95 -9.58 12.96
N LEU A 51 6.94 -8.92 14.11
CA LEU A 51 6.65 -7.48 14.21
C LEU A 51 7.85 -6.61 13.85
N LEU A 52 9.08 -7.09 14.07
CA LEU A 52 10.33 -6.34 13.85
C LEU A 52 10.98 -6.62 12.49
N VAL A 53 10.25 -7.24 11.56
CA VAL A 53 10.69 -7.35 10.17
C VAL A 53 11.10 -5.97 9.64
N PRO A 54 12.35 -5.80 9.15
CA PRO A 54 12.84 -4.50 8.69
C PRO A 54 11.97 -3.91 7.59
N THR A 55 11.88 -2.57 7.56
CA THR A 55 11.17 -1.86 6.50
C THR A 55 11.86 -2.08 5.15
N ARG A 56 11.09 -2.40 4.12
CA ARG A 56 11.60 -2.56 2.75
C ARG A 56 12.13 -1.23 2.22
N ILE A 57 13.31 -1.24 1.60
CA ILE A 57 13.95 -0.05 1.02
C ILE A 57 13.85 -0.09 -0.51
N TYR A 58 12.99 0.76 -1.07
CA TYR A 58 12.68 0.78 -2.51
C TYR A 58 13.65 1.60 -3.38
N VAL A 59 14.57 2.37 -2.79
CA VAL A 59 15.32 3.41 -3.52
C VAL A 59 16.10 2.90 -4.74
N LYS A 60 16.80 1.77 -4.61
CA LYS A 60 17.65 1.25 -5.68
C LYS A 60 16.82 0.78 -6.88
N PRO A 61 15.81 -0.11 -6.70
CA PRO A 61 14.90 -0.50 -7.79
C PRO A 61 14.22 0.68 -8.48
N LEU A 62 13.68 1.63 -7.71
CA LEU A 62 12.96 2.77 -8.30
C LEU A 62 13.88 3.67 -9.13
N LEU A 63 15.11 3.94 -8.67
CA LEU A 63 16.08 4.71 -9.45
C LEU A 63 16.47 4.01 -10.76
N GLN A 64 16.64 2.68 -10.74
CA GLN A 64 16.94 1.90 -11.94
C GLN A 64 15.82 1.95 -12.97
N VAL A 65 14.56 1.88 -12.53
CA VAL A 65 13.41 1.97 -13.44
C VAL A 65 13.25 3.40 -13.99
N LEU A 66 13.40 4.44 -13.16
CA LEU A 66 13.33 5.83 -13.62
C LEU A 66 14.37 6.19 -14.69
N GLN A 67 15.50 5.49 -14.74
CA GLN A 67 16.50 5.66 -15.80
C GLN A 67 16.11 5.02 -17.13
N GLN A 68 15.20 4.03 -17.10
CA GLN A 68 14.81 3.24 -18.27
C GLN A 68 13.50 3.69 -18.91
N THR A 69 12.66 4.42 -18.18
CA THR A 69 11.35 4.85 -18.68
C THR A 69 10.93 6.20 -18.10
N GLN A 70 10.15 6.95 -18.88
CA GLN A 70 9.48 8.19 -18.45
C GLN A 70 7.99 7.97 -18.16
N ALA A 71 7.49 6.73 -18.24
CA ALA A 71 6.07 6.41 -18.05
C ALA A 71 5.60 6.54 -16.59
N ILE A 72 6.52 6.61 -15.62
CA ILE A 72 6.19 6.80 -14.21
C ILE A 72 5.89 8.27 -13.93
N LYS A 73 4.64 8.53 -13.58
CA LYS A 73 4.11 9.88 -13.32
C LYS A 73 4.30 10.28 -11.86
N GLY A 74 4.24 9.32 -10.93
CA GLY A 74 4.49 9.57 -9.50
C GLY A 74 4.73 8.32 -8.68
N PHE A 75 5.31 8.51 -7.50
CA PHE A 75 5.42 7.50 -6.45
C PHE A 75 4.76 7.99 -5.17
N VAL A 76 4.18 7.06 -4.42
CA VAL A 76 3.58 7.31 -3.11
C VAL A 76 4.06 6.25 -2.13
N HIS A 77 4.75 6.68 -1.09
CA HIS A 77 5.13 5.80 0.00
C HIS A 77 3.93 5.60 0.94
N ILE A 78 3.51 4.36 1.15
CA ILE A 78 2.39 4.02 2.01
C ILE A 78 2.90 3.89 3.46
N THR A 79 2.56 4.87 4.28
CA THR A 79 3.01 5.00 5.67
C THR A 79 1.81 5.13 6.60
N GLY A 80 1.93 5.84 7.73
CA GLY A 80 0.77 6.19 8.55
C GLY A 80 -0.29 6.92 7.73
N GLY A 81 -1.56 6.61 7.98
CA GLY A 81 -2.69 7.10 7.19
C GLY A 81 -2.97 6.29 5.93
N GLY A 82 -2.12 5.30 5.61
CA GLY A 82 -2.39 4.29 4.59
C GLY A 82 -2.64 4.85 3.20
N PHE A 83 -3.49 4.21 2.40
CA PHE A 83 -3.83 4.71 1.07
C PHE A 83 -4.59 6.04 1.16
N GLN A 84 -5.54 6.12 2.10
CA GLN A 84 -6.49 7.24 2.28
C GLN A 84 -5.81 8.58 2.53
N GLU A 85 -4.65 8.60 3.18
CA GLU A 85 -3.95 9.86 3.45
C GLU A 85 -2.72 10.07 2.56
N ASN A 86 -2.14 9.00 1.99
CA ASN A 86 -0.90 9.12 1.23
C ASN A 86 -1.14 9.34 -0.28
N LEU A 87 -2.07 8.60 -0.92
CA LEU A 87 -2.37 8.76 -2.35
C LEU A 87 -2.86 10.19 -2.70
N PRO A 88 -3.78 10.79 -1.92
CA PRO A 88 -4.24 12.15 -2.17
C PRO A 88 -3.19 13.23 -2.32
N ARG A 89 -2.03 13.06 -1.68
CA ARG A 89 -0.98 14.10 -1.59
C ARG A 89 -0.36 14.45 -2.95
N ILE A 90 -0.46 13.55 -3.93
CA ILE A 90 0.10 13.77 -5.27
C ILE A 90 -0.96 13.99 -6.35
N LEU A 91 -2.23 13.77 -6.03
CA LEU A 91 -3.35 13.89 -6.97
C LEU A 91 -3.89 15.32 -7.01
N SER A 92 -4.33 15.76 -8.19
CA SER A 92 -5.07 17.00 -8.36
C SER A 92 -6.47 16.90 -7.71
N LYS A 93 -7.08 18.03 -7.36
CA LYS A 93 -8.38 18.04 -6.65
C LYS A 93 -9.54 17.40 -7.42
N ASN A 94 -9.43 17.33 -8.74
CA ASN A 94 -10.42 16.75 -9.65
C ASN A 94 -10.19 15.25 -9.93
N LEU A 95 -9.20 14.63 -9.28
CA LEU A 95 -8.86 13.22 -9.45
C LEU A 95 -9.11 12.45 -8.16
N GLY A 96 -9.58 11.22 -8.30
CA GLY A 96 -9.70 10.21 -7.26
C GLY A 96 -8.90 8.97 -7.63
N TYR A 97 -9.16 7.88 -6.92
CA TYR A 97 -8.57 6.59 -7.24
C TYR A 97 -9.49 5.45 -6.79
N ASN A 98 -9.36 4.32 -7.47
CA ASN A 98 -9.99 3.06 -7.13
C ASN A 98 -8.91 2.01 -6.89
N ILE A 99 -8.96 1.30 -5.76
CA ILE A 99 -8.02 0.21 -5.41
C ILE A 99 -8.82 -1.08 -5.22
N ASN A 100 -8.45 -2.12 -5.95
CA ASN A 100 -8.93 -3.48 -5.75
C ASN A 100 -8.06 -4.18 -4.69
N LEU A 101 -8.63 -4.47 -3.52
CA LEU A 101 -7.92 -5.16 -2.44
C LEU A 101 -7.67 -6.63 -2.73
N ASP A 102 -8.47 -7.27 -3.59
CA ASP A 102 -8.27 -8.66 -4.00
C ASP A 102 -7.08 -8.81 -4.96
N ALA A 103 -6.46 -7.71 -5.39
CA ALA A 103 -5.34 -7.71 -6.34
C ALA A 103 -4.01 -8.19 -5.72
N TRP A 104 -3.93 -8.31 -4.41
CA TRP A 104 -2.81 -8.92 -3.71
C TRP A 104 -3.29 -9.71 -2.49
N GLU A 105 -2.48 -10.67 -2.05
CA GLU A 105 -2.75 -11.36 -0.81
C GLU A 105 -2.27 -10.52 0.37
N THR A 106 -3.20 -10.05 1.20
CA THR A 106 -2.89 -9.38 2.46
C THR A 106 -2.04 -10.30 3.35
N PRO A 107 -0.85 -9.86 3.80
CA PRO A 107 0.00 -10.68 4.68
C PRO A 107 -0.70 -11.06 5.99
N ASP A 108 -0.52 -12.31 6.43
CA ASP A 108 -1.26 -12.90 7.56
C ASP A 108 -1.10 -12.15 8.88
N ILE A 109 -0.01 -11.41 9.08
CA ILE A 109 0.17 -10.58 10.27
C ILE A 109 -0.94 -9.51 10.38
N PHE A 110 -1.39 -8.95 9.25
CA PHE A 110 -2.47 -7.97 9.25
C PHE A 110 -3.83 -8.62 9.52
N LYS A 111 -4.09 -9.81 8.95
CA LYS A 111 -5.31 -10.58 9.23
C LYS A 111 -5.39 -10.96 10.72
N TRP A 112 -4.25 -11.37 11.30
CA TRP A 112 -4.17 -11.67 12.73
C TRP A 112 -4.40 -10.43 13.59
N LEU A 113 -3.75 -9.30 13.28
CA LEU A 113 -3.96 -8.04 14.01
C LEU A 113 -5.41 -7.58 13.95
N GLN A 114 -6.03 -7.66 12.76
CA GLN A 114 -7.42 -7.32 12.55
C GLN A 114 -8.34 -8.17 13.42
N GLY A 115 -8.23 -9.50 13.33
CA GLY A 115 -9.06 -10.41 14.11
C GLY A 115 -8.82 -10.31 15.61
N LYS A 116 -7.60 -10.00 16.04
CA LYS A 116 -7.27 -9.81 17.46
C LYS A 116 -7.88 -8.54 18.06
N GLY A 117 -8.01 -7.49 17.26
CA GLY A 117 -8.53 -6.19 17.71
C GLY A 117 -9.98 -5.91 17.35
N ASP A 118 -10.63 -6.82 16.62
CA ASP A 118 -11.93 -6.57 15.97
C ASP A 118 -11.92 -5.23 15.20
N ILE A 119 -10.88 -5.05 14.38
CA ILE A 119 -10.61 -3.77 13.71
C ILE A 119 -11.37 -3.73 12.39
N GLU A 120 -12.18 -2.69 12.22
CA GLU A 120 -12.86 -2.38 10.98
C GLU A 120 -11.85 -2.24 9.81
N ARG A 121 -12.24 -2.73 8.63
CA ARG A 121 -11.41 -2.73 7.42
C ARG A 121 -10.83 -1.34 7.11
N ASP A 122 -11.64 -0.30 7.17
CA ASP A 122 -11.19 1.06 6.84
C ASP A 122 -10.12 1.57 7.81
N GLU A 123 -10.20 1.16 9.08
CA GLU A 123 -9.21 1.51 10.11
C GLU A 123 -7.92 0.70 9.91
N MET A 124 -8.01 -0.56 9.48
CA MET A 124 -6.84 -1.35 9.06
C MET A 124 -6.10 -0.64 7.92
N LEU A 125 -6.84 -0.26 6.86
CA LEU A 125 -6.28 0.40 5.68
C LEU A 125 -5.75 1.80 5.97
N ARG A 126 -6.30 2.50 6.97
CA ARG A 126 -5.78 3.81 7.43
C ARG A 126 -4.53 3.66 8.30
N THR A 127 -4.48 2.65 9.15
CA THR A 127 -3.39 2.50 10.13
C THR A 127 -2.16 1.83 9.52
N PHE A 128 -2.38 0.83 8.67
CA PHE A 128 -1.36 -0.05 8.15
C PHE A 128 -1.22 0.05 6.63
N ASN A 129 -0.10 -0.45 6.12
CA ASN A 129 0.17 -0.56 4.68
C ASN A 129 -0.50 -1.80 4.04
N CYS A 130 -0.98 -2.74 4.88
CA CYS A 130 -1.71 -3.94 4.48
C CYS A 130 -1.06 -4.78 3.37
N GLY A 131 0.27 -4.76 3.28
CA GLY A 131 1.03 -5.54 2.30
C GLY A 131 1.58 -4.72 1.14
N ILE A 132 1.21 -3.45 0.99
CA ILE A 132 1.73 -2.55 -0.06
C ILE A 132 2.47 -1.39 0.58
N GLY A 133 3.80 -1.40 0.49
CA GLY A 133 4.62 -0.34 1.10
C GLY A 133 4.83 0.86 0.19
N MET A 134 4.74 0.69 -1.13
CA MET A 134 4.97 1.77 -2.10
C MET A 134 3.98 1.61 -3.26
N VAL A 135 3.57 2.73 -3.84
CA VAL A 135 2.73 2.78 -5.03
C VAL A 135 3.43 3.58 -6.12
N ALA A 136 3.31 3.12 -7.37
CA ALA A 136 3.70 3.86 -8.57
C ALA A 136 2.45 4.16 -9.41
N ILE A 137 2.28 5.42 -9.82
CA ILE A 137 1.28 5.82 -10.81
C ILE A 137 1.94 5.88 -12.17
N VAL A 138 1.39 5.14 -13.13
CA VAL A 138 1.99 4.87 -14.44
C VAL A 138 0.98 5.15 -15.54
N ALA A 139 1.46 5.69 -16.66
CA ALA A 139 0.65 5.79 -17.88
C ALA A 139 0.10 4.40 -18.27
N ALA A 140 -1.22 4.30 -18.49
CA ALA A 140 -1.90 3.02 -18.74
C ALA A 140 -1.26 2.17 -19.85
N THR A 141 -0.82 2.81 -20.93
CA THR A 141 -0.20 2.14 -22.10
C THR A 141 1.14 1.48 -21.81
N HIS A 142 1.77 1.77 -20.67
CA HIS A 142 3.09 1.25 -20.30
C HIS A 142 3.06 0.52 -18.94
N ALA A 143 1.88 0.28 -18.37
CA ALA A 143 1.75 -0.27 -17.03
C ALA A 143 2.44 -1.64 -16.89
N ASP A 144 2.22 -2.54 -17.85
CA ASP A 144 2.81 -3.89 -17.86
C ASP A 144 4.33 -3.85 -18.01
N ASP A 145 4.85 -2.98 -18.89
CA ASP A 145 6.29 -2.80 -19.08
C ASP A 145 6.97 -2.29 -17.79
N VAL A 146 6.35 -1.31 -17.13
CA VAL A 146 6.87 -0.78 -15.86
C VAL A 146 6.79 -1.83 -14.75
N ALA A 147 5.70 -2.58 -14.67
CA ALA A 147 5.56 -3.67 -13.70
C ALA A 147 6.63 -4.76 -13.91
N ALA A 148 6.88 -5.13 -15.17
CA ALA A 148 7.95 -6.07 -15.53
C ALA A 148 9.33 -5.51 -15.13
N LEU A 149 9.64 -4.25 -15.46
CA LEU A 149 10.90 -3.61 -15.10
C LEU A 149 11.12 -3.61 -13.58
N LEU A 150 10.13 -3.18 -12.80
CA LEU A 150 10.19 -3.21 -11.33
C LEU A 150 10.41 -4.64 -10.81
N THR A 151 9.75 -5.63 -11.41
CA THR A 151 9.93 -7.04 -11.06
C THR A 151 11.35 -7.52 -11.34
N THR A 152 11.94 -7.15 -12.49
CA THR A 152 13.35 -7.48 -12.80
C THR A 152 14.34 -6.84 -11.83
N GLN A 153 13.97 -5.72 -11.20
CA GLN A 153 14.77 -5.07 -10.15
C GLN A 153 14.55 -5.69 -8.75
N GLY A 154 13.78 -6.78 -8.66
CA GLY A 154 13.58 -7.55 -7.42
C GLY A 154 12.38 -7.11 -6.59
N GLU A 155 11.46 -6.31 -7.15
CA GLU A 155 10.20 -5.96 -6.49
C GLU A 155 9.11 -7.00 -6.74
N ARG A 156 8.19 -7.16 -5.78
CA ARG A 156 6.92 -7.85 -6.00
C ARG A 156 5.86 -6.80 -6.32
N VAL A 157 5.33 -6.85 -7.54
CA VAL A 157 4.50 -5.78 -8.10
C VAL A 157 3.12 -6.32 -8.42
N PHE A 158 2.09 -5.55 -8.09
CA PHE A 158 0.69 -5.85 -8.34
C PHE A 158 0.03 -4.68 -9.06
N THR A 159 -0.80 -4.94 -10.06
CA THR A 159 -1.71 -3.91 -10.58
C THR A 159 -2.91 -3.83 -9.65
N ILE A 160 -2.93 -2.80 -8.81
CA ILE A 160 -3.89 -2.71 -7.70
C ILE A 160 -5.06 -1.77 -7.98
N GLY A 161 -5.03 -1.01 -9.08
CA GLY A 161 -6.08 -0.04 -9.33
C GLY A 161 -5.77 0.97 -10.43
N HIS A 162 -6.53 2.05 -10.44
CA HIS A 162 -6.40 3.13 -11.41
C HIS A 162 -6.86 4.48 -10.83
N ILE A 163 -6.39 5.57 -11.45
CA ILE A 163 -6.81 6.94 -11.16
C ILE A 163 -8.15 7.20 -11.83
N THR A 164 -9.05 7.86 -11.11
CA THR A 164 -10.42 8.18 -11.56
C THR A 164 -10.64 9.68 -11.58
N ASP A 165 -11.67 10.14 -12.28
CA ASP A 165 -12.19 11.50 -12.08
C ASP A 165 -13.00 11.57 -10.77
N THR A 166 -12.97 12.72 -10.09
CA THR A 166 -13.94 12.95 -9.01
C THR A 166 -15.34 13.17 -9.59
N PRO A 167 -16.39 12.55 -9.05
CA PRO A 167 -17.78 12.83 -9.41
C PRO A 167 -18.08 14.32 -9.26
N SER A 168 -18.77 14.89 -10.23
CA SER A 168 -19.09 16.32 -10.31
C SER A 168 -20.06 16.83 -9.24
N SER A 169 -20.55 15.98 -8.32
CA SER A 169 -21.68 16.27 -7.42
C SER A 169 -21.36 16.30 -5.91
N SER A 170 -20.14 15.99 -5.45
CA SER A 170 -19.80 16.08 -4.02
C SER A 170 -19.12 17.41 -3.68
N SER A 171 -19.80 18.22 -2.87
CA SER A 171 -19.23 19.40 -2.20
C SER A 171 -18.98 19.08 -0.72
N PRO A 172 -17.76 19.28 -0.18
CA PRO A 172 -16.53 19.64 -0.90
C PRO A 172 -16.02 18.47 -1.75
N PRO A 173 -15.18 18.72 -2.77
CA PRO A 173 -14.53 17.66 -3.55
C PRO A 173 -13.53 16.94 -2.63
N SER A 174 -14.01 15.98 -1.86
CA SER A 174 -13.15 14.93 -1.31
C SER A 174 -12.76 14.06 -2.50
N GLN A 175 -11.45 13.89 -2.71
CA GLN A 175 -10.97 12.92 -3.69
C GLN A 175 -11.64 11.58 -3.41
N VAL A 176 -12.21 10.98 -4.45
CA VAL A 176 -12.96 9.75 -4.27
C VAL A 176 -11.99 8.64 -3.97
N VAL A 177 -12.18 8.06 -2.79
CA VAL A 177 -11.50 6.87 -2.30
C VAL A 177 -12.48 5.73 -2.47
N GLN A 178 -12.20 4.82 -3.40
CA GLN A 178 -12.96 3.58 -3.54
C GLN A 178 -12.03 2.39 -3.32
N PHE A 179 -12.42 1.53 -2.39
CA PHE A 179 -11.83 0.22 -2.22
C PHE A 179 -12.84 -0.82 -2.68
N GLU A 180 -12.41 -1.70 -3.56
CA GLU A 180 -13.15 -2.88 -4.02
C GLU A 180 -12.54 -4.14 -3.42
N GLY A 181 -13.28 -5.25 -3.44
CA GLY A 181 -12.84 -6.54 -2.89
C GLY A 181 -12.97 -6.62 -1.37
N ASP A 182 -12.58 -7.77 -0.81
CA ASP A 182 -12.58 -8.03 0.62
C ASP A 182 -11.14 -7.98 1.18
N PHE A 183 -11.01 -7.74 2.48
CA PHE A 183 -9.73 -7.65 3.17
C PHE A 183 -9.30 -8.99 3.77
#